data_AF-A0ABD2MG75-F1
#
_entry.id   AF-A0ABD2MG75-F1
#
_cell.length_a   1.000
_cell.length_b   1.000
_cell.length_c   1.000
_cell.angle_alpha   90.00
_cell.angle_beta   90.00
_cell.angle_gamma   90.00
#
_symmetry.space_group_name_H-M   'P 1'
#
loop_
_entity.id
_entity.type
_entity.pdbx_description
1 polymer ?
#
loop_
_entity_poly.entity_id
_entity_poly.type
_entity_poly.pdbx_seq_one_letter_code
_entity_poly.pdbx_strand_id
1 'polypeptide(L)'
;MAFFSRKLICTVCRKKYYTNLRNSHGEYFKGIPKKGDLCKNQILNESLKLSWNIRNPFEIYKNPCLINNYTTCSSDTNQDKGGRHKYHQDIEIAVNQQILTEFNASYSYLSMSAFFGRTDVALPGCQGFFYDMYMEEIEHAIVFMNYQLMRGGHVILYTIEAPEKDWCNIERAFEVGLQTEKNVKDKITCLLLEAEKHCDHQLVDFLTSQYLKEQNECIQKMGRLLTRAKKMIKDPNGEFLFDRQLFSNYVKDKNLMFSTHLPDVEDKTYK
;
A
#
# COMPACT_ATOMS: atom_id res chain seq x y z
N MET A 1 21.79 -9.69 -20.09
CA MET A 1 22.72 -10.84 -19.97
C MET A 1 23.70 -10.56 -18.84
N ALA A 2 23.82 -11.48 -17.89
CA ALA A 2 24.72 -11.37 -16.74
C ALA A 2 26.18 -11.51 -17.17
N PHE A 3 27.05 -10.58 -16.74
CA PHE A 3 28.50 -10.70 -16.86
C PHE A 3 29.10 -11.12 -15.52
N PHE A 4 29.61 -12.35 -15.44
CA PHE A 4 30.43 -12.80 -14.32
C PHE A 4 31.88 -12.37 -14.54
N SER A 5 32.46 -11.64 -13.59
CA SER A 5 33.90 -11.36 -13.54
C SER A 5 34.52 -11.93 -12.26
N ARG A 6 35.56 -12.78 -12.38
CA ARG A 6 36.38 -13.23 -11.24
C ARG A 6 37.52 -12.22 -11.01
N LYS A 7 37.72 -11.79 -9.77
CA LYS A 7 38.76 -10.82 -9.36
C LYS A 7 40.06 -11.52 -8.95
N LEU A 8 41.19 -11.10 -9.51
CA LEU A 8 42.54 -11.37 -8.99
C LEU A 8 43.10 -10.07 -8.38
N ILE A 9 43.73 -10.17 -7.20
CA ILE A 9 44.34 -9.04 -6.47
C ILE A 9 45.83 -9.31 -6.28
N CYS A 10 46.68 -8.34 -6.66
CA CYS A 10 48.10 -8.35 -6.32
C CYS A 10 48.30 -8.05 -4.83
N THR A 11 48.99 -8.92 -4.09
CA THR A 11 49.20 -8.78 -2.64
C THR A 11 50.17 -7.66 -2.26
N VAL A 12 50.94 -7.13 -3.20
CA VAL A 12 51.97 -6.09 -2.98
C VAL A 12 51.45 -4.67 -3.25
N CYS A 13 50.73 -4.45 -4.37
CA CYS A 13 50.22 -3.13 -4.75
C CYS A 13 48.68 -2.99 -4.66
N ARG A 14 47.98 -4.05 -4.26
CA ARG A 14 46.51 -4.14 -4.08
C ARG A 14 45.64 -3.69 -5.27
N LYS A 15 46.18 -3.55 -6.49
CA LYS A 15 45.36 -3.30 -7.70
C LYS A 15 44.56 -4.54 -8.12
N LYS A 16 43.28 -4.32 -8.45
CA LYS A 16 42.34 -5.31 -9.02
C LYS A 16 42.42 -5.23 -10.54
N TYR A 17 42.65 -6.36 -11.19
CA TYR A 17 42.59 -6.47 -12.66
C TYR A 17 41.27 -7.14 -13.05
N TYR A 18 40.58 -6.56 -14.03
CA TYR A 18 39.42 -7.19 -14.68
C TYR A 18 39.90 -7.72 -16.03
N THR A 19 39.75 -9.01 -16.26
CA THR A 19 39.94 -9.58 -17.59
C THR A 19 38.58 -9.78 -18.26
N ASN A 20 38.50 -9.22 -19.48
CA ASN A 20 37.57 -9.52 -20.58
C ASN A 20 36.14 -8.97 -20.50
N LEU A 21 35.95 -7.81 -21.15
CA LEU A 21 34.66 -7.39 -21.72
C LEU A 21 34.71 -7.71 -23.23
N ARG A 22 33.73 -8.48 -23.73
CA ARG A 22 33.49 -8.68 -25.17
C ARG A 22 32.27 -7.85 -25.57
N ASN A 23 32.32 -7.20 -26.73
CA ASN A 23 31.12 -6.66 -27.37
C ASN A 23 30.38 -7.77 -28.16
N SER A 24 29.17 -7.46 -28.65
CA SER A 24 28.33 -8.37 -29.45
C SER A 24 28.94 -8.83 -30.78
N HIS A 25 30.10 -8.30 -31.17
CA HIS A 25 30.83 -8.66 -32.38
C HIS A 25 32.17 -9.39 -32.11
N GLY A 26 32.47 -9.74 -30.85
CA GLY A 26 33.59 -10.63 -30.52
C GLY A 26 34.99 -10.02 -30.57
N GLU A 27 35.12 -8.69 -30.69
CA GLU A 27 36.42 -8.03 -30.73
C GLU A 27 36.95 -7.68 -29.32
N TYR A 28 38.25 -7.83 -29.11
CA TYR A 28 38.93 -7.40 -27.88
C TYR A 28 39.24 -5.90 -27.96
N PHE A 29 38.95 -5.15 -26.89
CA PHE A 29 39.46 -3.78 -26.74
C PHE A 29 41.00 -3.79 -26.75
N LYS A 30 41.60 -3.21 -27.79
CA LYS A 30 43.07 -3.01 -27.87
C LYS A 30 43.49 -1.95 -26.86
N GLY A 31 44.21 -2.37 -25.83
CA GLY A 31 44.77 -1.48 -24.81
C GLY A 31 45.04 -2.11 -23.44
N ILE A 32 45.28 -3.42 -23.36
CA ILE A 32 45.55 -4.11 -22.09
C ILE A 32 47.07 -4.28 -21.91
N PRO A 33 47.68 -3.78 -20.82
CA PRO A 33 49.10 -3.98 -20.56
C PRO A 33 49.38 -5.45 -20.22
N LYS A 34 50.51 -6.00 -20.70
CA LYS A 34 50.92 -7.38 -20.43
C LYS A 34 51.49 -7.53 -19.01
N LYS A 35 51.36 -8.75 -18.48
CA LYS A 35 51.77 -9.14 -17.12
C LYS A 35 53.31 -9.08 -17.02
N GLY A 36 53.84 -7.94 -16.58
CA GLY A 36 55.28 -7.71 -16.40
C GLY A 36 55.67 -6.25 -16.20
N ASP A 37 54.87 -5.28 -16.64
CA ASP A 37 55.32 -3.89 -16.77
C ASP A 37 55.07 -2.99 -15.53
N LEU A 38 54.92 -3.55 -14.34
CA LEU A 38 54.61 -2.77 -13.13
C LEU A 38 55.83 -2.59 -12.23
N CYS A 39 56.57 -1.51 -12.50
CA CYS A 39 57.16 -0.54 -11.56
C CYS A 39 58.48 -0.01 -12.13
N LYS A 40 58.43 1.12 -12.85
CA LYS A 40 59.52 2.09 -12.85
C LYS A 40 58.93 3.50 -12.75
N ASN A 41 59.29 4.17 -11.67
CA ASN A 41 59.06 5.59 -11.44
C ASN A 41 59.68 6.41 -12.58
N GLN A 42 58.90 7.27 -13.24
CA GLN A 42 59.40 8.58 -13.68
C GLN A 42 58.24 9.52 -14.04
N ILE A 43 58.39 10.73 -13.51
CA ILE A 43 57.55 11.93 -13.56
C ILE A 43 57.25 12.34 -15.01
N LEU A 44 56.05 12.88 -15.29
CA LEU A 44 55.84 13.97 -16.24
C LEU A 44 54.45 14.63 -16.05
N ASN A 45 54.50 15.86 -15.54
CA ASN A 45 53.70 17.07 -15.80
C ASN A 45 52.15 17.08 -15.84
N GLU A 46 51.63 17.92 -14.94
CA GLU A 46 50.54 18.89 -15.12
C GLU A 46 49.51 18.63 -16.22
N SER A 47 48.31 18.21 -15.81
CA SER A 47 47.00 18.81 -16.12
C SER A 47 45.87 17.81 -15.83
N LEU A 48 44.79 18.28 -15.20
CA LEU A 48 43.52 17.57 -14.95
C LEU A 48 43.50 16.56 -13.77
N LYS A 49 43.37 17.08 -12.54
CA LYS A 49 42.84 16.30 -11.40
C LYS A 49 41.32 16.11 -11.56
N LEU A 50 40.91 15.14 -12.36
CA LEU A 50 39.58 14.52 -12.22
C LEU A 50 39.73 13.33 -11.26
N SER A 51 39.41 13.53 -9.99
CA SER A 51 39.46 12.46 -8.98
C SER A 51 38.25 11.54 -9.13
N TRP A 52 38.42 10.39 -9.77
CA TRP A 52 37.44 9.31 -9.77
C TRP A 52 37.50 8.54 -8.43
N ASN A 53 36.80 9.03 -7.40
CA ASN A 53 36.59 8.26 -6.17
C ASN A 53 35.49 7.23 -6.40
N ILE A 54 35.86 6.04 -6.91
CA ILE A 54 34.99 4.86 -6.88
C ILE A 54 34.82 4.45 -5.42
N ARG A 55 33.63 4.68 -4.84
CA ARG A 55 33.32 4.35 -3.44
C ARG A 55 33.54 2.86 -3.21
N ASN A 56 34.35 2.52 -2.21
CA ASN A 56 34.60 1.14 -1.81
C ASN A 56 33.31 0.55 -1.16
N PRO A 57 32.71 -0.52 -1.71
CA PRO A 57 31.48 -1.11 -1.16
C PRO A 57 31.63 -1.58 0.30
N PHE A 58 32.85 -1.80 0.76
CA PHE A 58 33.15 -2.27 2.12
C PHE A 58 33.47 -1.14 3.12
N GLU A 59 33.58 0.11 2.68
CA GLU A 59 33.78 1.28 3.56
C GLU A 59 32.48 2.01 3.89
N ILE A 60 31.35 1.56 3.36
CA ILE A 60 30.02 2.15 3.58
C ILE A 60 29.45 1.65 4.92
N TYR A 61 30.13 1.96 6.01
CA TYR A 61 29.55 1.87 7.37
C TYR A 61 29.73 3.16 8.16
N LYS A 62 30.03 4.26 7.48
CA LYS A 62 30.03 5.61 8.07
C LYS A 62 29.01 6.48 7.34
N ASN A 63 27.81 6.54 7.94
CA ASN A 63 26.73 7.51 7.75
C ASN A 63 26.14 7.65 6.33
N PRO A 64 25.00 6.99 6.02
CA PRO A 64 24.29 7.18 4.76
C PRO A 64 23.54 8.51 4.63
N CYS A 65 23.46 9.35 5.67
CA CYS A 65 22.66 10.58 5.61
C CYS A 65 23.31 11.71 6.44
N LEU A 66 24.27 12.44 5.88
CA LEU A 66 24.58 13.80 6.35
C LEU A 66 23.77 14.77 5.50
N ILE A 67 22.50 14.93 5.85
CA ILE A 67 21.67 16.06 5.45
C ILE A 67 21.21 16.71 6.75
N ASN A 68 21.88 17.80 7.10
CA ASN A 68 21.47 18.94 7.95
C ASN A 68 20.64 18.67 9.23
N ASN A 69 21.31 18.77 10.38
CA ASN A 69 20.94 19.40 11.67
C ASN A 69 19.50 19.41 12.24
N TYR A 70 18.54 18.65 11.72
CA TYR A 70 17.19 18.54 12.29
C TYR A 70 16.67 17.11 12.29
N THR A 71 17.45 16.17 12.84
CA THR A 71 16.88 14.90 13.32
C THR A 71 17.88 14.23 14.25
N THR A 72 17.79 14.50 15.55
CA THR A 72 18.28 13.54 16.52
C THR A 72 17.35 12.34 16.42
N CYS A 73 17.76 11.31 15.68
CA CYS A 73 17.13 9.99 15.79
C CYS A 73 17.32 9.54 17.24
N SER A 74 16.22 9.60 18.01
CA SER A 74 16.17 9.13 19.39
C SER A 74 16.70 7.71 19.47
N SER A 75 17.62 7.50 20.39
CA SER A 75 18.22 6.21 20.68
C SER A 75 17.25 5.40 21.54
N ASP A 76 16.17 4.92 20.94
CA ASP A 76 15.33 3.93 21.60
C ASP A 76 15.98 2.55 21.47
N THR A 77 16.59 2.15 22.57
CA THR A 77 17.04 0.79 22.85
C THR A 77 15.82 -0.12 22.92
N ASN A 78 15.39 -0.65 21.77
CA ASN A 78 14.77 -1.97 21.70
C ASN A 78 15.21 -2.67 20.42
N GLN A 79 16.12 -3.62 20.66
CA GLN A 79 16.75 -4.58 19.77
C GLN A 79 15.92 -5.00 18.55
N ASP A 80 16.55 -4.87 17.38
CA ASP A 80 16.57 -5.82 16.25
C ASP A 80 15.58 -6.98 16.35
N LYS A 81 14.30 -6.68 16.09
CA LYS A 81 13.28 -7.67 15.75
C LYS A 81 13.17 -7.63 14.23
N GLY A 82 13.41 -8.78 13.59
CA GLY A 82 13.70 -8.91 12.16
C GLY A 82 12.79 -8.13 11.20
N GLY A 83 13.35 -7.76 10.05
CA GLY A 83 12.65 -7.09 8.93
C GLY A 83 12.39 -5.59 9.08
N ARG A 84 12.30 -5.05 10.31
CA ARG A 84 11.96 -3.64 10.54
C ARG A 84 13.11 -2.70 10.16
N HIS A 85 12.86 -1.78 9.23
CA HIS A 85 13.83 -0.76 8.83
C HIS A 85 13.14 0.61 8.63
N LYS A 86 13.61 1.64 9.34
CA LYS A 86 13.08 3.02 9.27
C LYS A 86 11.54 3.07 9.33
N TYR A 87 10.98 2.35 10.29
CA TYR A 87 9.54 2.27 10.50
C TYR A 87 9.22 2.71 11.92
N HIS A 88 8.80 3.97 12.05
CA HIS A 88 8.61 4.63 13.35
C HIS A 88 7.42 4.03 14.12
N GLN A 89 7.48 4.05 15.46
CA GLN A 89 6.42 3.47 16.30
C GLN A 89 5.08 4.20 16.12
N ASP A 90 5.09 5.53 15.99
CA ASP A 90 3.89 6.31 15.70
C ASP A 90 3.21 5.88 14.40
N ILE A 91 4.00 5.54 13.38
CA ILE A 91 3.48 5.03 12.10
C ILE A 91 2.85 3.65 12.31
N GLU A 92 3.53 2.75 13.04
CA GLU A 92 3.01 1.42 13.36
C GLU A 92 1.65 1.50 14.09
N ILE A 93 1.51 2.46 15.01
CA ILE A 93 0.26 2.73 15.72
C ILE A 93 -0.79 3.28 14.75
N ALA A 94 -0.44 4.26 13.92
CA ALA A 94 -1.37 4.91 13.00
C ALA A 94 -1.89 3.94 11.92
N VAL A 95 -1.04 3.04 11.40
CA VAL A 95 -1.48 1.98 10.47
C VAL A 95 -2.44 1.01 11.17
N ASN A 96 -2.17 0.60 12.42
CA ASN A 96 -3.11 -0.22 13.18
C ASN A 96 -4.45 0.49 13.43
N GLN A 97 -4.46 1.81 13.62
CA GLN A 97 -5.69 2.60 13.72
C GLN A 97 -6.45 2.65 12.39
N GLN A 98 -5.73 2.72 11.26
CA GLN A 98 -6.37 2.66 9.94
C GLN A 98 -7.00 1.28 9.70
N ILE A 99 -6.32 0.18 10.06
CA ILE A 99 -6.88 -1.18 10.00
C ILE A 99 -8.21 -1.27 10.77
N LEU A 100 -8.27 -0.72 11.98
CA LEU A 100 -9.51 -0.66 12.75
C LEU A 100 -10.59 0.20 12.05
N THR A 101 -10.19 1.30 11.42
CA THR A 101 -11.12 2.18 10.68
C THR A 101 -11.79 1.43 9.53
N GLU A 102 -11.02 0.68 8.74
CA GLU A 102 -11.57 -0.13 7.64
C GLU A 102 -12.47 -1.26 8.18
N PHE A 103 -12.07 -1.93 9.27
CA PHE A 103 -12.94 -2.93 9.89
C PHE A 103 -14.26 -2.35 10.41
N ASN A 104 -14.24 -1.19 11.06
CA ASN A 104 -15.46 -0.51 11.52
C ASN A 104 -16.36 -0.09 10.34
N ALA A 105 -15.78 0.39 9.24
CA ALA A 105 -16.51 0.72 8.02
C ALA A 105 -17.16 -0.55 7.43
N SER A 106 -16.39 -1.63 7.30
CA SER A 106 -16.88 -2.92 6.81
C SER A 106 -18.06 -3.41 7.65
N TYR A 107 -17.96 -3.39 8.98
CA TYR A 107 -18.98 -3.92 9.86
C TYR A 107 -20.26 -3.07 9.83
N SER A 108 -20.12 -1.76 9.62
CA SER A 108 -21.25 -0.86 9.37
C SER A 108 -21.96 -1.20 8.05
N TYR A 109 -21.22 -1.45 6.96
CA TYR A 109 -21.80 -1.86 5.69
C TYR A 109 -22.46 -3.23 5.75
N LEU A 110 -21.90 -4.17 6.52
CA LEU A 110 -22.54 -5.46 6.76
C LEU A 110 -23.89 -5.29 7.49
N SER A 111 -23.96 -4.39 8.48
CA SER A 111 -25.22 -4.05 9.15
C SER A 111 -26.26 -3.46 8.20
N MET A 112 -25.84 -2.55 7.31
CA MET A 112 -26.73 -1.99 6.28
C MET A 112 -27.25 -3.08 5.34
N SER A 113 -26.36 -3.96 4.86
CA SER A 113 -26.74 -5.08 4.00
C SER A 113 -27.76 -6.00 4.69
N ALA A 114 -27.50 -6.39 5.94
CA ALA A 114 -28.40 -7.23 6.72
C ALA A 114 -29.79 -6.60 6.91
N PHE A 115 -29.85 -5.28 7.12
CA PHE A 115 -31.12 -4.55 7.22
C PHE A 115 -31.93 -4.59 5.93
N PHE A 116 -31.31 -4.30 4.78
CA PHE A 116 -32.02 -4.30 3.49
C PHE A 116 -32.43 -5.71 3.03
N GLY A 117 -31.75 -6.74 3.52
CA GLY A 117 -32.09 -8.15 3.29
C GLY A 117 -33.23 -8.68 4.15
N ARG A 118 -33.76 -7.92 5.12
CA ARG A 118 -34.91 -8.36 5.94
C ARG A 118 -36.14 -8.56 5.06
N THR A 119 -36.97 -9.54 5.38
CA THR A 119 -38.20 -9.85 4.62
C THR A 119 -39.22 -8.71 4.60
N ASP A 120 -39.21 -7.85 5.61
CA ASP A 120 -40.11 -6.70 5.72
C ASP A 120 -39.55 -5.41 5.08
N VAL A 121 -38.28 -5.41 4.67
CA VAL A 121 -37.65 -4.33 3.89
C VAL A 121 -37.52 -4.74 2.42
N ALA A 122 -36.95 -5.92 2.16
CA ALA A 122 -36.90 -6.61 0.88
C ALA A 122 -36.33 -5.77 -0.29
N LEU A 123 -35.15 -5.16 -0.09
CA LEU A 123 -34.45 -4.34 -1.08
C LEU A 123 -33.13 -5.01 -1.51
N PRO A 124 -33.18 -5.98 -2.45
CA PRO A 124 -32.03 -6.79 -2.82
C PRO A 124 -30.91 -5.98 -3.50
N GLY A 125 -31.23 -4.89 -4.21
CA GLY A 125 -30.22 -4.01 -4.78
C GLY A 125 -29.38 -3.31 -3.71
N CYS A 126 -30.03 -2.77 -2.69
CA CYS A 126 -29.37 -2.13 -1.56
C CYS A 126 -28.60 -3.15 -0.71
N GLN A 127 -29.21 -4.31 -0.45
CA GLN A 127 -28.55 -5.42 0.24
C GLN A 127 -27.24 -5.80 -0.44
N GLY A 128 -27.29 -6.11 -1.75
CA GLY A 128 -26.12 -6.51 -2.53
C GLY A 128 -25.06 -5.41 -2.60
N PHE A 129 -25.48 -4.16 -2.79
CA PHE A 129 -24.57 -3.03 -2.86
C PHE A 129 -23.76 -2.85 -1.58
N PHE A 130 -24.42 -2.84 -0.41
CA PHE A 130 -23.71 -2.68 0.86
C PHE A 130 -22.92 -3.94 1.22
N TYR A 131 -23.31 -5.12 0.73
CA TYR A 131 -22.48 -6.31 0.87
C TYR A 131 -21.17 -6.20 0.08
N ASP A 132 -21.23 -5.71 -1.16
CA ASP A 132 -20.03 -5.46 -1.97
C ASP A 132 -19.12 -4.42 -1.30
N MET A 133 -19.69 -3.36 -0.73
CA MET A 133 -18.92 -2.38 0.06
C MET A 133 -18.26 -3.01 1.29
N TYR A 134 -18.97 -3.89 2.01
CA TYR A 134 -18.39 -4.64 3.13
C TYR A 134 -17.17 -5.45 2.70
N MET A 135 -17.28 -6.19 1.59
CA MET A 135 -16.16 -7.00 1.08
C MET A 135 -14.96 -6.14 0.67
N GLU A 136 -15.21 -5.00 0.03
CA GLU A 136 -14.18 -4.03 -0.38
C GLU A 136 -13.41 -3.49 0.84
N GLU A 137 -14.11 -3.12 1.92
CA GLU A 137 -13.46 -2.64 3.14
C GLU A 137 -12.69 -3.72 3.91
N ILE A 138 -13.15 -4.98 3.86
CA ILE A 138 -12.35 -6.10 4.39
C ILE A 138 -11.05 -6.26 3.60
N GLU A 139 -11.11 -6.15 2.27
CA GLU A 139 -9.91 -6.18 1.43
C GLU A 139 -8.95 -5.04 1.77
N HIS A 140 -9.45 -3.80 1.96
CA HIS A 140 -8.63 -2.66 2.40
C HIS A 140 -7.93 -2.95 3.74
N ALA A 141 -8.68 -3.44 4.74
CA ALA A 141 -8.12 -3.80 6.05
C ALA A 141 -6.97 -4.82 5.92
N ILE A 142 -7.17 -5.86 5.10
CA ILE A 142 -6.16 -6.90 4.83
C ILE A 142 -4.94 -6.32 4.12
N VAL A 143 -5.10 -5.41 3.16
CA VAL A 143 -3.97 -4.75 2.48
C VAL A 143 -3.15 -3.92 3.47
N PHE A 144 -3.79 -3.17 4.37
CA PHE A 144 -3.08 -2.47 5.44
C PHE A 144 -2.38 -3.42 6.43
N MET A 145 -3.00 -4.55 6.79
CA MET A 145 -2.35 -5.59 7.61
C MET A 145 -1.10 -6.16 6.90
N ASN A 146 -1.20 -6.46 5.61
CA ASN A 146 -0.07 -6.93 4.83
C ASN A 146 1.04 -5.89 4.75
N TYR A 147 0.69 -4.61 4.59
CA TYR A 147 1.64 -3.50 4.62
C TYR A 147 2.36 -3.41 5.97
N GLN A 148 1.62 -3.48 7.08
CA GLN A 148 2.15 -3.49 8.44
C GLN A 148 3.20 -4.59 8.63
N LEU A 149 2.85 -5.82 8.25
CA LEU A 149 3.73 -6.99 8.36
C LEU A 149 4.96 -6.85 7.44
N MET A 150 4.78 -6.34 6.23
CA MET A 150 5.87 -6.10 5.27
C MET A 150 6.91 -5.12 5.83
N ARG A 151 6.49 -4.10 6.59
CA ARG A 151 7.38 -3.10 7.20
C ARG A 151 8.04 -3.58 8.51
N GLY A 152 7.76 -4.82 8.93
CA GLY A 152 8.23 -5.38 10.20
C GLY A 152 7.50 -4.83 11.42
N GLY A 153 6.29 -4.29 11.23
CA GLY A 153 5.38 -3.89 12.29
C GLY A 153 4.51 -5.06 12.76
N HIS A 154 3.87 -4.87 13.91
CA HIS A 154 2.94 -5.84 14.49
C HIS A 154 1.51 -5.38 14.21
N VAL A 155 0.68 -6.32 13.76
CA VAL A 155 -0.76 -6.11 13.63
C VAL A 155 -1.41 -6.28 14.99
N ILE A 156 -2.16 -5.27 15.42
CA ILE A 156 -2.97 -5.31 16.64
C ILE A 156 -4.43 -5.17 16.22
N LEU A 157 -5.21 -6.23 16.38
CA LEU A 157 -6.64 -6.21 16.13
C LEU A 157 -7.36 -5.67 17.37
N TYR A 158 -8.00 -4.51 17.21
CA TYR A 158 -8.78 -3.87 18.27
C TYR A 158 -10.22 -4.35 18.28
N THR A 159 -10.94 -3.98 19.34
CA THR A 159 -12.38 -4.17 19.44
C THR A 159 -13.10 -3.38 18.35
N ILE A 160 -13.97 -4.06 17.61
CA ILE A 160 -14.89 -3.45 16.65
C ILE A 160 -16.18 -3.12 17.39
N GLU A 161 -16.62 -1.87 17.32
CA GLU A 161 -17.86 -1.45 17.97
C GLU A 161 -19.08 -1.97 17.21
N ALA A 162 -20.16 -2.25 17.96
CA ALA A 162 -21.41 -2.67 17.33
C ALA A 162 -21.98 -1.52 16.49
N PRO A 163 -22.33 -1.74 15.21
CA PRO A 163 -22.85 -0.70 14.34
C PRO A 163 -24.30 -0.38 14.72
N GLU A 164 -24.81 0.74 14.18
CA GLU A 164 -26.22 1.08 14.24
C GLU A 164 -27.07 -0.06 13.64
N LYS A 165 -28.23 -0.34 14.25
CA LYS A 165 -29.09 -1.49 13.89
C LYS A 165 -30.29 -1.08 13.02
N ASP A 166 -30.74 0.16 13.15
CA ASP A 166 -31.95 0.66 12.50
C ASP A 166 -31.62 1.76 11.50
N TRP A 167 -31.42 1.35 10.25
CA TRP A 167 -31.07 2.27 9.17
C TRP A 167 -32.27 3.07 8.66
N CYS A 168 -33.49 2.77 9.13
CA CYS A 168 -34.78 3.40 8.81
C CYS A 168 -35.18 3.32 7.32
N ASN A 169 -34.37 3.86 6.41
CA ASN A 169 -34.64 3.97 4.98
C ASN A 169 -33.34 4.08 4.16
N ILE A 170 -33.47 4.00 2.83
CA ILE A 170 -32.37 4.12 1.87
C ILE A 170 -31.59 5.44 2.05
N GLU A 171 -32.27 6.57 2.22
CA GLU A 171 -31.62 7.88 2.32
C GLU A 171 -30.61 7.93 3.48
N ARG A 172 -31.02 7.45 4.65
CA ARG A 172 -30.18 7.43 5.85
C ARG A 172 -28.98 6.51 5.67
N ALA A 173 -29.16 5.31 5.09
CA ALA A 173 -28.05 4.39 4.85
C ALA A 173 -26.99 5.00 3.92
N PHE A 174 -27.39 5.63 2.82
CA PHE A 174 -26.46 6.30 1.90
C PHE A 174 -25.83 7.57 2.48
N GLU A 175 -26.53 8.29 3.35
CA GLU A 175 -25.98 9.44 4.07
C GLU A 175 -24.89 9.03 5.05
N VAL A 176 -25.14 7.97 5.83
CA VAL A 176 -24.13 7.42 6.73
C VAL A 176 -22.96 6.82 5.94
N GLY A 177 -23.23 6.05 4.88
CA GLY A 177 -22.18 5.53 4.00
C GLY A 177 -21.28 6.64 3.45
N LEU A 178 -21.86 7.73 2.92
CA LEU A 178 -21.09 8.88 2.45
C LEU A 178 -20.25 9.52 3.58
N GLN A 179 -20.76 9.58 4.80
CA GLN A 179 -20.02 10.12 5.93
C GLN A 179 -18.89 9.19 6.38
N THR A 180 -19.10 7.87 6.31
CA THR A 180 -18.07 6.86 6.56
C THR A 180 -16.92 7.01 5.58
N GLU A 181 -17.18 7.08 4.27
CA GLU A 181 -16.14 7.28 3.24
C GLU A 181 -15.32 8.56 3.46
N LYS A 182 -15.99 9.66 3.82
CA LYS A 182 -15.29 10.92 4.15
C LYS A 182 -14.39 10.75 5.37
N ASN A 183 -14.87 10.09 6.41
CA ASN A 183 -14.08 9.84 7.61
C ASN A 183 -12.88 8.92 7.32
N VAL A 184 -13.06 7.85 6.54
CA VAL A 184 -11.96 6.97 6.10
C VAL A 184 -10.90 7.78 5.37
N LYS A 185 -11.30 8.62 4.40
CA LYS A 185 -10.38 9.51 3.68
C LYS A 185 -9.65 10.50 4.60
N ASP A 186 -10.35 11.09 5.56
CA ASP A 186 -9.75 12.01 6.53
C ASP A 186 -8.70 11.28 7.39
N LYS A 187 -8.97 10.03 7.81
CA LYS A 187 -8.01 9.19 8.54
C LYS A 187 -6.78 8.83 7.71
N ILE A 188 -6.96 8.50 6.43
CA ILE A 188 -5.85 8.28 5.49
C ILE A 188 -5.01 9.55 5.34
N THR A 189 -5.65 10.72 5.28
CA THR A 189 -4.95 12.00 5.22
C THR A 189 -4.15 12.27 6.50
N CYS A 190 -4.70 11.97 7.68
CA CYS A 190 -3.96 12.04 8.93
C CYS A 190 -2.76 11.09 8.96
N LEU A 191 -2.93 9.85 8.47
CA LEU A 191 -1.84 8.87 8.36
C LEU A 191 -0.74 9.35 7.40
N LEU A 192 -1.13 9.99 6.29
CA LEU A 192 -0.19 10.60 5.34
C LEU A 192 0.64 11.69 6.01
N LEU A 193 0.03 12.59 6.78
CA LEU A 193 0.74 13.64 7.50
C LEU A 193 1.71 13.07 8.54
N GLU A 194 1.35 11.99 9.23
CA GLU A 194 2.27 11.31 10.15
C GLU A 194 3.43 10.65 9.41
N ALA A 195 3.18 10.07 8.24
CA ALA A 195 4.23 9.53 7.37
C ALA A 195 5.21 10.62 6.91
N GLU A 196 4.70 11.80 6.50
CA GLU A 196 5.53 12.94 6.09
C GLU A 196 6.36 13.48 7.24
N LYS A 197 5.78 13.60 8.44
CA LYS A 197 6.48 14.05 9.67
C LYS A 197 7.69 13.18 10.01
N HIS A 198 7.60 11.88 9.76
CA HIS A 198 8.70 10.91 10.00
C HIS A 198 9.54 10.62 8.75
N CYS A 199 9.34 11.36 7.66
CA CYS A 199 10.03 11.16 6.37
C CYS A 199 9.91 9.73 5.82
N ASP A 200 8.77 9.06 6.05
CA ASP A 200 8.49 7.72 5.53
C ASP A 200 7.92 7.80 4.11
N HIS A 201 8.81 8.02 3.15
CA HIS A 201 8.43 8.17 1.74
C HIS A 201 7.76 6.92 1.15
N GLN A 202 8.05 5.72 1.69
CA GLN A 202 7.42 4.49 1.21
C GLN A 202 5.96 4.42 1.64
N LEU A 203 5.64 4.86 2.86
CA LEU A 203 4.24 4.95 3.30
C LEU A 203 3.49 6.05 2.54
N VAL A 204 4.12 7.21 2.31
CA VAL A 204 3.55 8.27 1.47
C VAL A 204 3.18 7.75 0.08
N ASP A 205 4.10 7.03 -0.58
CA ASP A 205 3.86 6.44 -1.90
C ASP A 205 2.72 5.40 -1.87
N PHE A 206 2.71 4.51 -0.88
CA PHE A 206 1.64 3.52 -0.70
C PHE A 206 0.25 4.15 -0.55
N LEU A 207 0.10 5.15 0.32
CA LEU A 207 -1.19 5.80 0.56
C LEU A 207 -1.68 6.61 -0.64
N THR A 208 -0.78 7.35 -1.29
CA THR A 208 -1.12 8.22 -2.41
C THR A 208 -1.42 7.45 -3.68
N SER A 209 -0.68 6.38 -3.96
CA SER A 209 -0.84 5.57 -5.17
C SER A 209 -2.08 4.68 -5.13
N GLN A 210 -2.38 4.10 -3.96
CA GLN A 210 -3.45 3.12 -3.83
C GLN A 210 -4.77 3.78 -3.42
N TYR A 211 -4.79 4.55 -2.33
CA TYR A 211 -6.04 4.90 -1.67
C TYR A 211 -6.60 6.29 -1.98
N LEU A 212 -5.77 7.32 -2.15
CA LEU A 212 -6.30 8.69 -2.29
C LEU A 212 -7.22 8.84 -3.51
N LYS A 213 -6.89 8.19 -4.64
CA LYS A 213 -7.73 8.23 -5.83
C LYS A 213 -9.02 7.44 -5.62
N GLU A 214 -8.90 6.20 -5.14
CA GLU A 214 -10.02 5.30 -4.86
C GLU A 214 -11.04 5.93 -3.92
N GLN A 215 -10.59 6.50 -2.81
CA GLN A 215 -11.45 7.15 -1.82
C GLN A 215 -12.18 8.37 -2.40
N ASN A 216 -11.56 9.13 -3.31
CA ASN A 216 -12.26 10.21 -4.02
C ASN A 216 -13.36 9.68 -4.96
N GLU A 217 -13.10 8.56 -5.64
CA GLU A 217 -14.07 7.90 -6.50
C GLU A 217 -15.24 7.32 -5.69
N CYS A 218 -14.97 6.71 -4.53
CA CYS A 218 -15.97 6.20 -3.60
C CYS A 218 -16.87 7.32 -3.04
N ILE A 219 -16.28 8.43 -2.55
CA ILE A 219 -17.04 9.60 -2.09
C ILE A 219 -17.93 10.18 -3.22
N GLN A 220 -17.40 10.27 -4.45
CA GLN A 220 -18.19 10.74 -5.59
C GLN A 220 -19.35 9.78 -5.90
N LYS A 221 -19.08 8.47 -5.91
CA LYS A 221 -20.08 7.42 -6.15
C LYS A 221 -21.19 7.47 -5.10
N MET A 222 -20.85 7.50 -3.81
CA MET A 222 -21.80 7.61 -2.70
C MET A 222 -22.61 8.91 -2.78
N GLY A 223 -21.96 10.05 -3.05
CA GLY A 223 -22.65 11.34 -3.17
C GLY A 223 -23.66 11.40 -4.32
N ARG A 224 -23.32 10.78 -5.46
CA ARG A 224 -24.25 10.64 -6.60
C ARG A 224 -25.43 9.74 -6.27
N LEU A 225 -25.19 8.61 -5.62
CA LEU A 225 -26.24 7.66 -5.22
C LEU A 225 -27.18 8.28 -4.18
N LEU A 226 -26.64 8.95 -3.16
CA LEU A 226 -27.44 9.69 -2.18
C LEU A 226 -28.33 10.75 -2.85
N THR A 227 -27.76 11.56 -3.76
CA THR A 227 -28.54 12.59 -4.47
C THR A 227 -29.67 11.99 -5.29
N ARG A 228 -29.44 10.83 -5.91
CA ARG A 228 -30.48 10.09 -6.66
C ARG A 228 -31.55 9.54 -5.72
N ALA A 229 -31.15 8.90 -4.62
CA ALA A 229 -32.06 8.37 -3.60
C ALA A 229 -32.99 9.48 -3.07
N LYS A 230 -32.45 10.62 -2.63
CA LYS A 230 -33.24 11.77 -2.13
C LYS A 230 -34.25 12.32 -3.14
N LYS A 231 -33.97 12.19 -4.44
CA LYS A 231 -34.89 12.63 -5.50
C LYS A 231 -35.96 11.58 -5.79
N MET A 232 -35.56 10.31 -5.92
CA MET A 232 -36.43 9.22 -6.33
C MET A 232 -37.42 8.82 -5.23
N ILE A 233 -36.99 8.76 -3.96
CA ILE A 233 -37.83 8.29 -2.85
C ILE A 233 -39.08 9.16 -2.62
N LYS A 234 -39.14 10.37 -3.20
CA LYS A 234 -40.34 11.23 -3.17
C LYS A 234 -41.49 10.67 -4.00
N ASP A 235 -41.20 9.83 -4.99
CA ASP A 235 -42.19 9.20 -5.86
C ASP A 235 -42.64 7.85 -5.28
N PRO A 236 -43.91 7.46 -5.41
CA PRO A 236 -44.43 6.21 -4.84
C PRO A 236 -43.69 4.93 -5.27
N ASN A 237 -43.16 4.90 -6.49
CA ASN A 237 -42.39 3.77 -7.04
C ASN A 237 -40.87 3.99 -6.98
N GLY A 238 -40.42 5.10 -6.41
CA GLY A 238 -39.04 5.54 -6.51
C GLY A 238 -38.05 4.64 -5.79
N GLU A 239 -38.43 4.13 -4.62
CA GLU A 239 -37.64 3.17 -3.85
C GLU A 239 -37.37 1.89 -4.63
N PHE A 240 -38.42 1.27 -5.17
CA PHE A 240 -38.30 0.07 -6.02
C PHE A 240 -37.45 0.32 -7.28
N LEU A 241 -37.64 1.46 -7.95
CA LEU A 241 -36.86 1.80 -9.15
C LEU A 241 -35.39 2.07 -8.83
N PHE A 242 -35.11 2.72 -7.71
CA PHE A 242 -33.75 2.97 -7.25
C PHE A 242 -33.04 1.65 -6.94
N ASP A 243 -33.69 0.78 -6.17
CA ASP A 243 -33.16 -0.53 -5.79
C ASP A 243 -32.86 -1.39 -7.03
N ARG A 244 -33.81 -1.47 -7.96
CA ARG A 244 -33.62 -2.19 -9.22
C ARG A 244 -32.46 -1.64 -10.05
N GLN A 245 -32.28 -0.32 -10.10
CA GLN A 245 -31.13 0.29 -10.77
C GLN A 245 -29.81 -0.01 -10.06
N LEU A 246 -29.83 -0.08 -8.73
CA LEU A 246 -28.67 -0.41 -7.93
C LEU A 246 -28.23 -1.86 -8.19
N PHE A 247 -29.19 -2.79 -8.13
CA PHE A 247 -28.99 -4.20 -8.43
C PHE A 247 -28.41 -4.43 -9.84
N SER A 248 -28.94 -3.72 -10.84
CA SER A 248 -28.51 -3.94 -12.22
C SER A 248 -27.12 -3.40 -12.55
N ASN A 249 -26.68 -2.32 -11.88
CA ASN A 249 -25.50 -1.56 -12.32
C ASN A 249 -24.33 -1.60 -11.34
N TYR A 250 -24.57 -1.93 -10.07
CA TYR A 250 -23.56 -1.80 -9.01
C TYR A 250 -23.29 -3.09 -8.24
N VAL A 251 -24.23 -4.04 -8.22
CA VAL A 251 -24.06 -5.32 -7.54
C VAL A 251 -23.21 -6.25 -8.41
N LYS A 252 -22.04 -6.65 -7.89
CA LYS A 252 -21.06 -7.50 -8.58
C LYS A 252 -21.55 -8.95 -8.68
N ASP A 253 -21.95 -9.55 -7.54
CA ASP A 253 -22.52 -10.90 -7.50
C ASP A 253 -24.04 -10.86 -7.34
N LYS A 254 -24.74 -11.37 -8.35
CA LYS A 254 -26.21 -11.43 -8.35
C LYS A 254 -26.75 -12.63 -7.57
N ASN A 255 -25.88 -13.57 -7.19
CA ASN A 255 -26.20 -14.55 -6.15
C ASN A 255 -26.16 -13.82 -4.81
N LEU A 256 -27.31 -13.23 -4.46
CA LEU A 256 -27.50 -12.52 -3.20
C LEU A 256 -27.02 -13.35 -2.01
N MET A 257 -26.43 -12.65 -1.03
CA MET A 257 -25.98 -13.22 0.23
C MET A 257 -27.10 -14.06 0.88
N PHE A 258 -26.73 -15.14 1.58
CA PHE A 258 -27.57 -16.19 2.17
C PHE A 258 -28.04 -17.31 1.24
N SER A 259 -27.38 -17.52 0.09
CA SER A 259 -27.41 -18.85 -0.51
C SER A 259 -26.98 -19.87 0.54
N THR A 260 -27.77 -20.93 0.74
CA THR A 260 -27.50 -22.01 1.71
C THR A 260 -26.21 -22.77 1.42
N HIS A 261 -25.57 -22.48 0.30
CA HIS A 261 -24.29 -23.01 -0.10
C HIS A 261 -23.22 -21.96 0.14
N LEU A 262 -22.27 -22.27 1.03
CA LEU A 262 -20.96 -21.62 1.00
C LEU A 262 -20.46 -21.68 -0.45
N PRO A 263 -19.87 -20.61 -0.99
CA PRO A 263 -19.30 -20.68 -2.33
C PRO A 263 -18.37 -21.88 -2.37
N ASP A 264 -18.59 -22.77 -3.37
CA ASP A 264 -17.71 -23.90 -3.58
C ASP A 264 -16.28 -23.34 -3.59
N VAL A 265 -15.48 -23.81 -2.63
CA VAL A 265 -14.05 -23.53 -2.62
C VAL A 265 -13.53 -24.28 -3.83
N GLU A 266 -13.60 -23.65 -5.01
CA GLU A 266 -12.87 -24.13 -6.17
C GLU A 266 -11.43 -24.27 -5.71
N ASP A 267 -11.01 -25.52 -5.71
CA ASP A 267 -9.72 -26.05 -5.29
C ASP A 267 -8.62 -25.31 -6.06
N LYS A 268 -8.28 -24.11 -5.62
CA LYS A 268 -7.04 -23.43 -5.98
C LYS A 268 -5.95 -24.19 -5.26
N THR A 269 -5.65 -25.38 -5.78
CA THR A 269 -4.44 -26.12 -5.47
C THR A 269 -3.29 -25.16 -5.65
N TYR A 270 -2.70 -24.72 -4.54
CA TYR A 270 -1.39 -24.10 -4.55
C TYR A 270 -0.42 -25.17 -5.09
N LYS A 271 -0.05 -25.04 -6.37
CA LYS A 271 1.05 -25.76 -7.00
C LYS A 271 2.27 -24.86 -7.05
#